data_AF-A0A7G2RXM1-F1
#
_entry.id   AF-A0A7G2RXM1-F1
#
_cell.length_a   1.000
_cell.length_b   1.000
_cell.length_c   1.000
_cell.angle_alpha   90.00
_cell.angle_beta   90.00
_cell.angle_gamma   90.00
#
_symmetry.space_group_name_H-M   'P 1'
#
loop_
_entity.id
_entity.type
_entity.pdbx_description
1 polymer ?
#
loop_
_entity_poly.entity_id
_entity_poly.type
_entity_poly.pdbx_seq_one_letter_code
_entity_poly.pdbx_strand_id
1 'polypeptide(L)'
;MKRIFTILLGIGLIGCASQQSAVDLKNSDSAIIGEKPEGYPKTFIKRLPDLPGFCIEVTEDWREHPYQGETIWLKEKTIKSLNCPGEPLPGSTNVLKR
;
A
#
# COMPACT_ATOMS: atom_id res chain seq x y z
N MET A 1 16.76 14.49 -68.89
CA MET A 1 17.39 14.22 -67.58
C MET A 1 16.62 14.97 -66.49
N LYS A 2 15.91 14.26 -65.61
CA LYS A 2 15.43 14.77 -64.32
C LYS A 2 15.41 13.57 -63.37
N ARG A 3 16.32 13.58 -62.39
CA ARG A 3 16.51 12.49 -61.42
C ARG A 3 15.37 12.55 -60.41
N ILE A 4 14.63 11.46 -60.27
CA ILE A 4 13.61 11.28 -59.24
C ILE A 4 14.37 10.84 -57.99
N PHE A 5 14.41 11.69 -56.96
CA PHE A 5 15.00 11.35 -55.67
C PHE A 5 14.00 10.53 -54.86
N THR A 6 14.26 9.23 -54.75
CA THR A 6 13.53 8.33 -53.85
C THR A 6 14.05 8.53 -52.43
N ILE A 7 13.33 9.28 -51.60
CA ILE A 7 13.62 9.41 -50.18
C ILE A 7 12.94 8.22 -49.49
N LEU A 8 13.72 7.18 -49.17
CA LEU A 8 13.31 6.13 -48.24
C LEU A 8 13.23 6.75 -46.84
N LEU A 9 12.03 7.11 -46.40
CA LEU A 9 11.79 7.53 -45.02
C LEU A 9 11.67 6.25 -44.18
N GLY A 10 12.76 5.91 -43.48
CA GLY A 10 12.82 4.76 -42.59
C GLY A 10 11.75 4.86 -41.49
N ILE A 11 10.90 3.85 -41.42
CA ILE A 11 9.94 3.68 -40.33
C ILE A 11 10.76 3.28 -39.10
N GLY A 12 11.17 4.28 -38.31
CA GLY A 12 11.66 4.07 -36.96
C GLY A 12 10.49 3.57 -36.12
N LEU A 13 10.33 2.25 -36.01
CA LEU A 13 9.57 1.65 -34.92
C LEU A 13 10.33 1.97 -33.64
N ILE A 14 10.02 3.14 -33.06
CA ILE A 14 10.37 3.45 -31.68
C ILE A 14 9.57 2.42 -30.89
N GLY A 15 10.23 1.30 -30.57
CA GLY A 15 9.69 0.32 -29.65
C GLY A 15 9.32 1.09 -28.40
N CYS A 16 8.04 1.05 -28.04
CA CYS A 16 7.64 1.29 -26.67
C CYS A 16 8.34 0.19 -25.85
N ALA A 17 9.58 0.46 -25.44
CA ALA A 17 10.16 -0.21 -24.30
C ALA A 17 9.24 0.19 -23.16
N SER A 18 8.26 -0.66 -22.89
CA SER A 18 7.52 -0.64 -21.64
C SER A 18 8.60 -0.73 -20.59
N GLN A 19 8.94 0.41 -20.01
CA GLN A 19 9.66 0.47 -18.76
C GLN A 19 8.71 -0.21 -17.78
N GLN A 20 8.85 -1.53 -17.65
CA GLN A 20 8.40 -2.23 -16.46
C GLN A 20 9.21 -1.59 -15.35
N SER A 21 8.63 -0.56 -14.73
CA SER A 21 9.07 -0.09 -13.43
C SER A 21 9.07 -1.33 -12.56
N ALA A 22 10.26 -1.90 -12.36
CA ALA A 22 10.50 -2.92 -11.37
C ALA A 22 10.11 -2.24 -10.07
N VAL A 23 8.94 -2.59 -9.55
CA VAL A 23 8.51 -2.14 -8.24
C VAL A 23 9.61 -2.62 -7.31
N ASP A 24 10.33 -1.69 -6.69
CA ASP A 24 11.37 -2.01 -5.72
C ASP A 24 10.68 -2.55 -4.46
N LEU A 25 10.31 -3.83 -4.51
CA LEU A 25 9.65 -4.59 -3.46
C LEU A 25 10.59 -4.93 -2.29
N LYS A 26 11.77 -4.29 -2.21
CA LYS A 26 12.58 -4.33 -0.99
C LYS A 26 11.97 -3.54 0.16
N ASN A 27 11.01 -2.66 -0.12
CA ASN A 27 10.26 -1.98 0.93
C ASN A 27 9.06 -2.84 1.38
N SER A 28 9.35 -3.79 2.27
CA SER A 28 8.39 -4.73 2.88
C SER A 28 7.20 -4.05 3.57
N ASP A 29 7.28 -2.74 3.82
CA ASP A 29 6.21 -2.00 4.49
C ASP A 29 5.00 -1.72 3.57
N SER A 30 5.15 -1.86 2.25
CA SER A 30 4.10 -1.53 1.27
C SER A 30 3.59 -2.73 0.48
N ALA A 31 4.47 -3.68 0.15
CA ALA A 31 4.14 -4.83 -0.68
C ALA A 31 5.00 -6.06 -0.33
N ILE A 32 4.40 -7.24 -0.37
CA ILE A 32 5.06 -8.53 -0.08
C ILE A 32 4.73 -9.53 -1.19
N ILE A 33 5.72 -10.28 -1.66
CA ILE A 33 5.50 -11.39 -2.61
C ILE A 33 5.31 -12.68 -1.82
N GLY A 34 4.39 -13.54 -2.25
CA GLY A 34 4.22 -14.88 -1.69
C GLY A 34 3.04 -14.99 -0.73
N GLU A 35 3.29 -15.40 0.51
CA GLU A 35 2.24 -15.70 1.49
C GLU A 35 1.66 -14.43 2.15
N LYS A 36 0.35 -14.46 2.48
CA LYS A 36 -0.30 -13.37 3.22
C LYS A 36 0.29 -13.30 4.64
N PRO A 37 0.66 -12.11 5.14
CA PRO A 37 1.05 -11.96 6.53
C PRO A 37 -0.07 -12.34 7.51
N GLU A 38 0.28 -13.11 8.53
CA GLU A 38 -0.65 -13.52 9.58
C GLU A 38 -1.00 -12.37 10.55
N GLY A 39 -2.15 -12.50 11.23
CA GLY A 39 -2.59 -11.54 12.24
C GLY A 39 -3.26 -10.27 11.68
N TYR A 40 -3.69 -10.30 10.43
CA TYR A 40 -4.43 -9.23 9.76
C TYR A 40 -5.88 -9.65 9.42
N PRO A 41 -6.87 -8.73 9.43
CA PRO A 41 -6.72 -7.30 9.70
C PRO A 41 -6.37 -7.01 11.16
N LYS A 42 -5.51 -6.01 11.37
CA LYS A 42 -5.05 -5.57 12.69
C LYS A 42 -5.55 -4.15 12.96
N THR A 43 -6.26 -3.97 14.06
CA THR A 43 -6.80 -2.68 14.47
C THR A 43 -6.12 -2.18 15.75
N PHE A 44 -5.75 -0.90 15.78
CA PHE A 44 -5.19 -0.25 16.97
C PHE A 44 -5.58 1.22 17.04
N ILE A 45 -5.66 1.73 18.27
CA ILE A 45 -5.96 3.14 18.54
C ILE A 45 -4.64 3.89 18.76
N LYS A 46 -4.44 4.98 18.02
CA LYS A 46 -3.29 5.88 18.19
C LYS A 46 -3.77 7.26 18.66
N ARG A 47 -3.21 7.73 19.78
CA ARG A 47 -3.35 9.12 20.24
C ARG A 47 -2.54 10.03 19.32
N LEU A 48 -3.12 11.15 18.90
CA LEU A 48 -2.40 12.15 18.13
C LEU A 48 -1.70 13.11 19.09
N PRO A 49 -0.36 13.20 19.09
CA PRO A 49 0.37 14.05 20.04
C PRO A 49 0.03 15.53 19.85
N ASP A 50 -0.26 15.93 18.62
CA ASP A 50 -0.55 17.32 18.26
C ASP A 50 -2.01 17.72 18.54
N LEU A 51 -2.90 16.75 18.84
CA LEU A 51 -4.34 16.98 19.06
C LEU A 51 -4.81 16.22 20.32
N PRO A 52 -4.62 16.81 21.52
CA PRO A 52 -5.01 16.17 22.77
C PRO A 52 -6.51 15.90 22.80
N GLY A 53 -6.90 14.69 23.20
CA GLY A 53 -8.29 14.22 23.22
C GLY A 53 -8.77 13.57 21.92
N PHE A 54 -8.02 13.69 20.82
CA PHE A 54 -8.33 13.05 19.54
C PHE A 54 -7.49 11.79 19.33
N CYS A 55 -8.18 10.72 18.93
CA CYS A 55 -7.58 9.44 18.60
C CYS A 55 -7.93 9.05 17.18
N ILE A 56 -7.08 8.24 16.57
CA ILE A 56 -7.40 7.56 15.33
C ILE A 56 -7.42 6.06 15.57
N GLU A 57 -8.45 5.39 15.09
CA GLU A 57 -8.44 3.94 14.89
C GLU A 57 -7.81 3.67 13.53
N VAL A 58 -6.74 2.89 13.54
CA VAL A 58 -6.03 2.44 12.36
C VAL A 58 -6.29 0.96 12.20
N THR A 59 -6.86 0.58 11.07
CA THR A 59 -6.95 -0.81 10.64
C THR A 59 -5.98 -1.02 9.49
N GLU A 60 -5.01 -1.91 9.70
CA GLU A 60 -4.11 -2.40 8.66
C GLU A 60 -4.59 -3.77 8.18
N ASP A 61 -4.53 -4.02 6.88
CA ASP A 61 -4.78 -5.33 6.27
C ASP A 61 -3.89 -5.50 5.03
N TRP A 62 -4.00 -6.65 4.38
CA TRP A 62 -3.34 -6.98 3.13
C TRP A 62 -4.36 -7.41 2.09
N ARG A 63 -4.31 -6.73 0.95
CA ARG A 63 -5.12 -7.04 -0.22
C ARG A 63 -4.31 -7.82 -1.24
N GLU A 64 -4.89 -8.92 -1.71
CA GLU A 64 -4.29 -9.73 -2.77
C GLU A 64 -4.30 -8.96 -4.10
N HIS A 65 -3.20 -9.02 -4.83
CA HIS A 65 -3.09 -8.49 -6.19
C HIS A 65 -2.25 -9.45 -7.05
N PRO A 66 -2.72 -9.84 -8.25
CA PRO A 66 -1.90 -10.60 -9.18
C PRO A 66 -0.85 -9.70 -9.85
N TYR A 67 0.41 -10.13 -9.92
CA TYR A 67 1.48 -9.40 -10.60
C TYR A 67 2.46 -10.36 -11.28
N GLN A 68 2.60 -10.26 -12.60
CA GLN A 68 3.56 -11.05 -13.39
C GLN A 68 3.53 -12.58 -13.18
N GLY A 69 2.36 -13.15 -12.86
CA GLY A 69 2.20 -14.59 -12.60
C GLY A 69 2.45 -14.99 -11.14
N GLU A 70 2.76 -14.03 -10.28
CA GLU A 70 2.91 -14.21 -8.84
C GLU A 70 1.78 -13.49 -8.09
N THR A 71 1.49 -13.97 -6.88
CA THR A 71 0.60 -13.25 -5.94
C THR A 71 1.43 -12.28 -5.11
N ILE A 72 1.04 -11.00 -5.14
CA ILE A 72 1.57 -9.98 -4.25
C ILE A 72 0.48 -9.51 -3.29
N TRP A 73 0.88 -9.19 -2.07
CA TRP A 73 0.04 -8.64 -1.02
C TRP A 73 0.38 -7.17 -0.86
N LEU A 74 -0.61 -6.31 -1.08
CA LEU A 74 -0.47 -4.86 -0.93
C LEU A 74 -1.05 -4.44 0.41
N LYS A 75 -0.32 -3.62 1.16
CA LYS A 75 -0.77 -3.13 2.46
C LYS A 75 -1.92 -2.15 2.26
N GLU A 76 -3.04 -2.39 2.93
CA GLU A 76 -4.20 -1.52 2.98
C GLU A 76 -4.35 -0.92 4.37
N LYS A 77 -4.60 0.39 4.44
CA LYS A 77 -4.74 1.11 5.69
C LYS A 77 -6.02 1.93 5.68
N THR A 78 -6.92 1.63 6.61
CA THR A 78 -8.13 2.42 6.88
C THR A 78 -7.93 3.21 8.17
N ILE A 79 -8.24 4.50 8.14
CA ILE A 79 -8.13 5.40 9.30
C ILE A 79 -9.52 5.96 9.61
N LYS A 80 -9.92 5.85 10.88
CA LYS A 80 -11.14 6.48 11.40
C LYS A 80 -10.80 7.41 12.55
N SER A 81 -11.34 8.62 12.50
CA SER A 81 -11.24 9.56 13.63
C SER A 81 -12.21 9.14 14.74
N LEU A 82 -11.75 9.16 15.99
CA LEU A 82 -12.53 8.83 17.17
C LEU A 82 -12.19 9.80 18.31
N ASN A 83 -13.13 9.98 19.22
CA ASN A 83 -12.79 10.52 20.54
C ASN A 83 -11.96 9.48 21.28
N CYS A 84 -10.87 9.91 21.93
CA CYS A 84 -10.07 8.97 22.69
C CYS A 84 -10.91 8.31 23.79
N PRO A 85 -10.80 6.98 23.98
CA PRO A 85 -11.31 6.39 25.21
C PRO A 85 -10.63 7.13 26.37
N GLY A 86 -11.44 7.61 27.31
CA GLY A 86 -10.93 8.26 28.51
C GLY A 86 -9.86 7.38 29.15
N GLU A 87 -8.83 7.99 29.73
CA GLU A 87 -7.85 7.20 30.47
C GLU A 87 -8.61 6.32 31.47
N PRO A 88 -8.36 4.99 31.51
CA PRO A 88 -8.89 4.21 32.60
C PRO A 88 -8.39 4.87 33.87
N LEU A 89 -9.32 5.36 34.68
CA LEU A 89 -9.01 5.84 36.03
C LEU A 89 -8.13 4.77 36.69
N PRO A 90 -7.03 5.16 37.36
CA PRO A 90 -6.14 4.20 37.99
C PRO A 90 -6.97 3.32 38.95
N GLY A 91 -7.26 2.09 38.53
CA GLY A 91 -8.17 1.16 39.23
C GLY A 91 -9.16 0.38 38.34
N SER A 92 -9.37 0.71 37.06
CA SER A 92 -10.32 -0.03 36.22
C SER A 92 -9.63 -1.14 35.40
N THR A 93 -9.59 -2.36 35.97
CA THR A 93 -9.23 -3.59 35.25
C THR A 93 -10.34 -3.99 34.28
N ASN A 94 -10.35 -3.45 33.05
CA ASN A 94 -11.20 -4.01 32.00
C ASN A 94 -10.47 -5.19 31.34
N VAL A 95 -10.58 -6.35 31.99
CA VAL A 95 -10.41 -7.65 31.34
C VAL A 95 -11.66 -7.87 30.49
N LEU A 96 -11.59 -7.57 29.19
CA LEU A 96 -12.60 -8.05 28.26
C LEU A 96 -12.27 -9.52 27.94
N LYS A 97 -12.95 -10.40 28.67
CA LYS A 97 -12.97 -11.85 28.51
C LYS A 97 -13.72 -12.20 27.22
N ARG A 98 -13.18 -13.21 26.52
CA ARG A 98 -13.66 -13.85 25.28
C ARG A 98 -15.17 -14.01 25.19
#